data_AF-A0A3M1H6L3-F1
#
_entry.id   AF-A0A3M1H6L3-F1
#
_cell.length_a   1.000
_cell.length_b   1.000
_cell.length_c   1.000
_cell.angle_alpha   90.00
_cell.angle_beta   90.00
_cell.angle_gamma   90.00
#
_symmetry.space_group_name_H-M   'P 1'
#
loop_
_entity.id
_entity.type
_entity.pdbx_description
1 polymer ?
#
loop_
_entity_poly.entity_id
_entity_poly.type
_entity_poly.pdbx_seq_one_letter_code
_entity_poly.pdbx_strand_id
1 'polypeptide(L)'
;EQLYFEENLTKEYFQKYDLPIEKLEKLKEIRDKLEKKARKQGLSWPSYYGLVMLDGDSMGKWLSGEYLNNKSELESFHKNLSKSLGEYAEKVQEEIVKPPKGSLVYAGGDDVLAFLNLNYLLYILEELRANFPDFTQLASVKEGFSSSASCGVVLAHYKTPLSAVLREARRAEKKAKSFSQKDCLAMVAMKRSGEIVEAFLNWKESGNLKVLEKFIQFIKEDKLSSKFLKVLRSEFGRLIREELENHSPIEKEWIHIEIQRLILRSQKKGKEKELKDFSEELFLLYQNLSSGLKPKEDQGFSSLHNFLSLLEICEFLTRQ
;
A
#
# COMPACT_ATOMS: atom_id res chain seq x y z
N GLU A 1 -16.49 -1.48 -20.45
CA GLU A 1 -15.13 -1.36 -19.89
C GLU A 1 -14.35 -2.67 -19.90
N GLN A 2 -14.92 -3.82 -19.50
CA GLN A 2 -14.20 -5.11 -19.55
C GLN A 2 -13.73 -5.50 -20.96
N LEU A 3 -14.41 -5.05 -22.02
CA LEU A 3 -14.02 -5.26 -23.42
C LEU A 3 -12.72 -4.55 -23.84
N TYR A 4 -12.13 -3.69 -22.99
CA TYR A 4 -10.79 -3.15 -23.22
C TYR A 4 -9.69 -4.23 -23.08
N PHE A 5 -9.97 -5.32 -22.36
CA PHE A 5 -9.02 -6.40 -22.12
C PHE A 5 -9.15 -7.51 -23.16
N GLU A 6 -8.01 -7.92 -23.72
CA GLU A 6 -7.88 -8.98 -24.74
C GLU A 6 -8.69 -10.23 -24.46
N GLU A 7 -8.53 -10.72 -23.23
CA GLU A 7 -9.07 -11.96 -22.73
C GLU A 7 -10.60 -11.97 -22.62
N ASN A 8 -11.27 -10.83 -22.84
CA ASN A 8 -12.73 -10.73 -22.91
C ASN A 8 -13.24 -10.61 -24.35
N LEU A 9 -12.36 -10.49 -25.34
CA LEU A 9 -12.70 -10.47 -26.77
C LEU A 9 -12.74 -11.91 -27.33
N THR A 10 -13.55 -12.75 -26.69
CA THR A 10 -13.79 -14.14 -27.11
C THR A 10 -15.27 -14.39 -27.40
N LYS A 11 -15.56 -15.40 -28.22
CA LYS A 11 -16.95 -15.77 -28.52
C LYS A 11 -17.70 -16.22 -27.26
N GLU A 12 -17.03 -16.97 -26.40
CA GLU A 12 -17.58 -17.49 -25.15
C GLU A 12 -17.96 -16.35 -24.20
N TYR A 13 -17.12 -15.32 -24.08
CA TYR A 13 -17.43 -14.14 -23.26
C TYR A 13 -18.63 -13.37 -23.83
N PHE A 14 -18.68 -13.18 -25.16
CA PHE A 14 -19.80 -12.49 -25.79
C PHE A 14 -21.11 -13.25 -25.61
N GLN A 15 -21.10 -14.57 -25.78
CA GLN A 15 -22.27 -15.42 -25.53
C GLN A 15 -22.71 -15.37 -24.06
N LYS A 16 -21.76 -15.46 -23.12
CA LYS A 16 -22.05 -15.43 -21.68
C LYS A 16 -22.74 -14.15 -21.23
N TYR A 17 -22.41 -13.02 -21.85
CA TYR A 17 -22.93 -11.69 -21.50
C TYR A 17 -23.92 -11.12 -22.52
N ASP A 18 -24.45 -11.96 -23.42
CA ASP A 18 -25.42 -11.58 -24.46
C ASP A 18 -24.98 -10.36 -25.31
N LEU A 19 -23.71 -10.38 -25.73
CA LEU A 19 -23.11 -9.33 -26.54
C LEU A 19 -23.15 -9.68 -28.04
N PRO A 20 -23.27 -8.69 -28.95
CA PRO A 20 -23.37 -8.94 -30.38
C PRO A 20 -22.08 -9.54 -30.97
N ILE A 21 -22.11 -10.84 -31.31
CA ILE A 21 -20.93 -11.60 -31.78
C ILE A 21 -20.40 -11.06 -33.11
N GLU A 22 -21.27 -10.53 -33.97
CA GLU A 22 -20.90 -9.92 -35.25
C GLU A 22 -20.00 -8.68 -35.09
N LYS A 23 -19.98 -8.05 -33.90
CA LYS A 23 -19.10 -6.91 -33.59
C LYS A 23 -17.73 -7.34 -33.07
N LEU A 24 -17.51 -8.62 -32.78
CA LEU A 24 -16.30 -9.11 -32.12
C LEU A 24 -15.03 -8.80 -32.92
N GLU A 25 -15.00 -9.11 -34.22
CA GLU A 25 -13.82 -8.89 -35.06
C GLU A 25 -13.50 -7.40 -35.19
N LYS A 26 -14.54 -6.56 -35.37
CA LYS A 26 -14.39 -5.10 -35.40
C LYS A 26 -13.83 -4.56 -34.06
N LEU A 27 -14.27 -5.11 -32.92
CA LEU A 27 -13.76 -4.69 -31.61
C LEU A 27 -12.29 -5.08 -31.40
N LYS A 28 -11.88 -6.28 -31.85
CA LYS A 28 -10.47 -6.68 -31.85
C LYS A 28 -9.62 -5.71 -32.66
N GLU A 29 -10.05 -5.37 -33.88
CA GLU A 29 -9.33 -4.40 -34.72
C GLU A 29 -9.19 -3.02 -34.06
N ILE A 30 -10.26 -2.52 -33.42
CA ILE A 30 -10.24 -1.23 -32.72
C ILE A 30 -9.27 -1.30 -31.53
N ARG A 31 -9.33 -2.36 -30.73
CA ARG A 31 -8.44 -2.56 -29.59
C ARG A 31 -6.98 -2.62 -30.04
N ASP A 32 -6.66 -3.36 -31.10
CA ASP A 32 -5.29 -3.46 -31.61
C ASP A 32 -4.74 -2.10 -32.04
N LYS A 33 -5.58 -1.25 -32.64
CA LYS A 33 -5.22 0.13 -32.98
C LYS A 33 -4.96 0.97 -31.73
N LEU A 34 -5.81 0.85 -30.70
CA LEU A 34 -5.63 1.54 -29.42
C LEU A 34 -4.36 1.08 -28.71
N GLU A 35 -4.09 -0.23 -28.69
CA GLU A 35 -2.90 -0.79 -28.06
C GLU A 35 -1.62 -0.36 -28.76
N LYS A 36 -1.59 -0.37 -30.11
CA LYS A 36 -0.46 0.16 -30.88
C LYS A 36 -0.21 1.64 -30.57
N LYS A 37 -1.26 2.45 -30.39
CA LYS A 37 -1.14 3.86 -30.03
C LYS A 37 -0.65 4.04 -28.59
N ALA A 38 -1.19 3.28 -27.64
CA ALA A 38 -0.79 3.29 -26.23
C ALA A 38 0.68 2.90 -26.07
N ARG A 39 1.13 1.81 -26.70
CA ARG A 39 2.54 1.36 -26.68
C ARG A 39 3.50 2.42 -27.23
N LYS A 40 3.13 3.14 -28.29
CA LYS A 40 3.92 4.27 -28.82
C LYS A 40 4.07 5.42 -27.83
N GLN A 41 3.15 5.55 -26.89
CA GLN A 41 3.18 6.54 -25.81
C GLN A 41 3.76 5.97 -24.51
N GLY A 42 4.27 4.73 -24.51
CA GLY A 42 4.78 4.07 -23.31
C GLY A 42 3.69 3.67 -22.30
N LEU A 43 2.41 3.63 -22.71
CA LEU A 43 1.29 3.27 -21.84
C LEU A 43 1.02 1.76 -21.88
N SER A 44 0.78 1.20 -20.69
CA SER A 44 0.30 -0.18 -20.49
C SER A 44 -1.21 -0.19 -20.19
N TRP A 45 -1.82 -1.38 -20.32
CA TRP A 45 -3.19 -1.64 -19.86
C TRP A 45 -3.12 -2.42 -18.54
N PRO A 46 -2.98 -1.74 -17.38
CA PRO A 46 -2.90 -2.43 -16.10
C PRO A 46 -4.19 -3.23 -15.87
N SER A 47 -4.03 -4.51 -15.52
CA SER A 47 -5.16 -5.39 -15.21
C SER A 47 -5.51 -5.39 -13.72
N TYR A 48 -4.76 -4.62 -12.93
CA TYR A 48 -4.94 -4.50 -11.49
C TYR A 48 -5.28 -3.07 -11.10
N TYR A 49 -6.02 -2.94 -10.01
CA TYR A 49 -6.37 -1.68 -9.37
C TYR A 49 -6.13 -1.78 -7.87
N GLY A 50 -6.02 -0.64 -7.19
CA GLY A 50 -5.96 -0.57 -5.73
C GLY A 50 -7.35 -0.30 -5.15
N LEU A 51 -7.76 -1.01 -4.11
CA LEU A 51 -8.88 -0.61 -3.25
C LEU A 51 -8.32 -0.20 -1.89
N VAL A 52 -8.48 1.07 -1.53
CA VAL A 52 -8.01 1.61 -0.25
C VAL A 52 -9.18 1.77 0.71
N MET A 53 -8.96 1.39 1.96
CA MET A 53 -9.86 1.65 3.08
C MET A 53 -9.03 2.24 4.23
N LEU A 54 -9.37 3.44 4.68
CA LEU A 54 -8.72 4.15 5.77
C LEU A 54 -9.78 4.52 6.81
N ASP A 55 -9.40 4.45 8.09
CA ASP A 55 -10.28 4.75 9.23
C ASP A 55 -9.44 5.33 10.38
N GLY A 56 -10.01 6.31 11.09
CA GLY A 56 -9.36 7.05 12.16
C GLY A 56 -9.04 6.19 13.40
N ASP A 57 -7.86 6.41 13.96
CA ASP A 57 -7.40 5.61 15.07
C ASP A 57 -7.94 6.12 16.41
N SER A 58 -8.71 5.24 17.06
CA SER A 58 -9.22 5.45 18.43
C SER A 58 -10.25 6.60 18.52
N MET A 59 -11.04 6.82 17.46
CA MET A 59 -12.06 7.87 17.42
C MET A 59 -13.02 7.86 18.61
N GLY A 60 -13.44 6.68 19.10
CA GLY A 60 -14.28 6.60 20.30
C GLY A 60 -13.63 7.21 21.54
N LYS A 61 -12.31 7.06 21.71
CA LYS A 61 -11.56 7.64 22.82
C LYS A 61 -11.41 9.16 22.67
N TRP A 62 -11.16 9.63 21.46
CA TRP A 62 -11.19 11.06 21.12
C TRP A 62 -12.55 11.69 21.44
N LEU A 63 -13.64 11.08 20.96
CA LEU A 63 -15.01 11.56 21.16
C LEU A 63 -15.45 11.53 22.63
N SER A 64 -14.99 10.56 23.41
CA SER A 64 -15.28 10.51 24.86
C SER A 64 -14.49 11.52 25.70
N GLY A 65 -13.50 12.19 25.11
CA GLY A 65 -12.59 13.09 25.81
C GLY A 65 -11.57 12.37 26.70
N GLU A 66 -11.32 11.07 26.51
CA GLU A 66 -10.35 10.29 27.31
C GLU A 66 -8.94 10.87 27.20
N TYR A 67 -8.60 11.44 26.04
CA TYR A 67 -7.29 12.02 25.74
C TYR A 67 -7.16 13.51 26.07
N LEU A 68 -8.26 14.20 26.42
CA LEU A 68 -8.21 15.62 26.76
C LEU A 68 -7.66 15.81 28.18
N ASN A 69 -6.91 16.89 28.40
CA ASN A 69 -6.49 17.32 29.73
C ASN A 69 -7.67 17.85 30.55
N ASN A 70 -8.60 18.55 29.88
CA ASN A 70 -9.77 19.14 30.51
C ASN A 70 -11.06 18.75 29.78
N LYS A 71 -11.94 18.01 30.45
CA LYS A 71 -13.23 17.59 29.89
C LYS A 71 -14.24 18.74 29.70
N SER A 72 -14.04 19.91 30.32
CA SER A 72 -14.91 21.06 30.06
C SER A 72 -14.76 21.59 28.63
N GLU A 73 -13.64 21.30 27.96
CA GLU A 73 -13.40 21.69 26.56
C GLU A 73 -14.04 20.74 25.54
N LEU A 74 -14.72 19.68 26.00
CA LEU A 74 -15.21 18.60 25.14
C LEU A 74 -16.19 19.09 24.08
N GLU A 75 -17.11 19.98 24.43
CA GLU A 75 -18.09 20.51 23.47
C GLU A 75 -17.41 21.34 22.36
N SER A 76 -16.49 22.24 22.74
CA SER A 76 -15.70 23.01 21.77
C SER A 76 -14.82 22.11 20.91
N PHE A 77 -14.22 21.09 21.52
CA PHE A 77 -13.41 20.09 20.82
C PHE A 77 -14.26 19.33 19.78
N HIS A 78 -15.47 18.88 20.12
CA HIS A 78 -16.36 18.19 19.16
C HIS A 78 -16.72 19.05 17.96
N LYS A 79 -16.99 20.36 18.17
CA LYS A 79 -17.27 21.29 17.08
C LYS A 79 -16.06 21.44 16.14
N ASN A 80 -14.87 21.65 16.72
CA ASN A 80 -13.63 21.78 15.96
C ASN A 80 -13.25 20.49 15.24
N LEU A 81 -13.41 19.34 15.90
CA LEU A 81 -13.17 18.01 15.35
C LEU A 81 -14.08 17.73 14.15
N SER A 82 -15.39 17.95 14.30
CA SER A 82 -16.36 17.73 13.23
C SER A 82 -16.06 18.62 12.02
N LYS A 83 -15.69 19.88 12.25
CA LYS A 83 -15.28 20.81 11.19
C LYS A 83 -14.02 20.31 10.47
N SER A 84 -12.97 19.98 11.24
CA SER A 84 -11.68 19.56 10.70
C SER A 84 -11.77 18.24 9.91
N LEU A 85 -12.59 17.30 10.37
CA LEU A 85 -12.88 16.06 9.66
C LEU A 85 -13.72 16.30 8.38
N GLY A 86 -14.64 17.27 8.41
CA GLY A 86 -15.37 17.70 7.22
C GLY A 86 -14.44 18.29 6.15
N GLU A 87 -13.54 19.19 6.56
CA GLU A 87 -12.51 19.78 5.68
C GLU A 87 -11.57 18.70 5.11
N TYR A 88 -11.20 17.70 5.91
CA TYR A 88 -10.41 16.56 5.44
C TYR A 88 -11.15 15.75 4.37
N ALA A 89 -12.42 15.38 4.63
CA ALA A 89 -13.22 14.62 3.68
C ALA A 89 -13.42 15.36 2.34
N GLU A 90 -13.64 16.69 2.40
CA GLU A 90 -13.73 17.55 1.22
C GLU A 90 -12.41 17.57 0.45
N LYS A 91 -11.28 17.76 1.14
CA LYS A 91 -9.94 17.71 0.52
C LYS A 91 -9.64 16.36 -0.14
N VAL A 92 -10.02 15.25 0.51
CA VAL A 92 -9.86 13.91 -0.06
C VAL A 92 -10.60 13.79 -1.40
N GLN A 93 -11.82 14.34 -1.48
CA GLN A 93 -12.65 14.33 -2.67
C GLN A 93 -12.12 15.27 -3.78
N GLU A 94 -11.71 16.48 -3.43
CA GLU A 94 -11.41 17.54 -4.41
C GLU A 94 -9.96 17.55 -4.90
N GLU A 95 -9.03 17.05 -4.08
CA GLU A 95 -7.59 17.19 -4.33
C GLU A 95 -6.85 15.85 -4.43
N ILE A 96 -7.16 14.91 -3.53
CA ILE A 96 -6.38 13.68 -3.35
C ILE A 96 -6.87 12.58 -4.29
N VAL A 97 -8.13 12.17 -4.18
CA VAL A 97 -8.72 11.04 -4.91
C VAL A 97 -9.66 11.54 -6.02
N LYS A 98 -9.04 12.04 -7.09
CA LYS A 98 -9.76 12.45 -8.31
C LYS A 98 -9.17 11.84 -9.57
N PRO A 99 -9.92 11.75 -10.68
CA PRO A 99 -9.37 11.33 -11.96
C PRO A 99 -8.16 12.18 -12.38
N PRO A 100 -7.09 11.58 -12.91
CA PRO A 100 -6.90 10.15 -13.26
C PRO A 100 -6.33 9.28 -12.12
N LYS A 101 -6.15 9.84 -10.91
CA LYS A 101 -5.47 9.17 -9.78
C LYS A 101 -6.33 8.08 -9.13
N GLY A 102 -7.64 8.28 -9.09
CA GLY A 102 -8.58 7.33 -8.52
C GLY A 102 -10.04 7.76 -8.64
N SER A 103 -10.92 6.97 -8.04
CA SER A 103 -12.35 7.24 -7.90
C SER A 103 -12.76 7.00 -6.45
N LEU A 104 -13.24 8.05 -5.79
CA LEU A 104 -13.75 7.99 -4.43
C LEU A 104 -15.11 7.27 -4.41
N VAL A 105 -15.31 6.38 -3.44
CA VAL A 105 -16.61 5.75 -3.15
C VAL A 105 -17.26 6.43 -1.95
N TYR A 106 -16.46 6.69 -0.91
CA TYR A 106 -16.90 7.31 0.32
C TYR A 106 -15.73 8.06 0.98
N ALA A 107 -15.96 9.30 1.41
CA ALA A 107 -15.14 10.00 2.40
C ALA A 107 -16.10 10.66 3.38
N GLY A 108 -16.07 10.23 4.63
CA GLY A 108 -16.99 10.73 5.64
C GLY A 108 -16.29 10.82 6.99
N GLY A 109 -15.99 12.03 7.41
CA GLY A 109 -15.24 12.27 8.62
C GLY A 109 -13.82 11.71 8.50
N ASP A 110 -13.51 10.68 9.28
CA ASP A 110 -12.21 9.99 9.32
C ASP A 110 -12.12 8.76 8.41
N ASP A 111 -13.24 8.30 7.85
CA ASP A 111 -13.31 7.10 7.00
C ASP A 111 -13.17 7.42 5.52
N VAL A 112 -12.37 6.63 4.78
CA VAL A 112 -12.20 6.74 3.33
C VAL A 112 -12.26 5.37 2.66
N LEU A 113 -13.00 5.27 1.55
CA LEU A 113 -13.04 4.11 0.64
C LEU A 113 -12.89 4.60 -0.80
N ALA A 114 -11.84 4.14 -1.50
CA ALA A 114 -11.58 4.57 -2.87
C ALA A 114 -10.91 3.50 -3.74
N PHE A 115 -11.18 3.59 -5.04
CA PHE A 115 -10.44 2.87 -6.09
C PHE A 115 -9.26 3.73 -6.56
N LEU A 116 -8.06 3.15 -6.62
CA LEU A 116 -6.83 3.85 -6.96
C LEU A 116 -6.21 3.27 -8.23
N ASN A 117 -5.68 4.17 -9.06
CA ASN A 117 -4.74 3.82 -10.12
C ASN A 117 -3.38 3.52 -9.49
N LEU A 118 -2.81 2.34 -9.82
CA LEU A 118 -1.59 1.84 -9.19
C LEU A 118 -0.37 2.74 -9.42
N ASN A 119 -0.36 3.54 -10.49
CA ASN A 119 0.71 4.52 -10.75
C ASN A 119 0.75 5.65 -9.71
N TYR A 120 -0.36 5.92 -9.03
CA TYR A 120 -0.47 6.97 -8.02
C TYR A 120 -0.64 6.39 -6.61
N LEU A 121 -0.53 5.07 -6.45
CA LEU A 121 -0.85 4.37 -5.21
C LEU A 121 -0.05 4.91 -4.01
N LEU A 122 1.28 4.88 -4.07
CA LEU A 122 2.12 5.31 -2.94
C LEU A 122 1.94 6.80 -2.64
N TYR A 123 1.84 7.62 -3.69
CA TYR A 123 1.56 9.05 -3.58
C TYR A 123 0.23 9.32 -2.87
N ILE A 124 -0.86 8.69 -3.29
CA ILE A 124 -2.18 8.87 -2.64
C ILE A 124 -2.15 8.39 -1.20
N LEU A 125 -1.50 7.26 -0.91
CA LEU A 125 -1.35 6.75 0.45
C LEU A 125 -0.62 7.74 1.36
N GLU A 126 0.47 8.34 0.88
CA GLU A 126 1.19 9.41 1.59
C GLU A 126 0.29 10.63 1.81
N GLU A 127 -0.40 11.12 0.77
CA GLU A 127 -1.30 12.27 0.85
C GLU A 127 -2.47 12.05 1.81
N LEU A 128 -3.12 10.88 1.78
CA LEU A 128 -4.22 10.56 2.69
C LEU A 128 -3.78 10.64 4.14
N ARG A 129 -2.60 10.11 4.46
CA ARG A 129 -2.07 10.11 5.83
C ARG A 129 -1.53 11.48 6.25
N ALA A 130 -0.81 12.17 5.36
CA ALA A 130 -0.19 13.47 5.64
C ALA A 130 -1.23 14.57 5.87
N ASN A 131 -2.40 14.45 5.22
CA ASN A 131 -3.51 15.39 5.40
C ASN A 131 -4.49 14.98 6.51
N PHE A 132 -4.32 13.82 7.15
CA PHE A 132 -5.20 13.41 8.25
C PHE A 132 -5.09 14.41 9.41
N PRO A 133 -6.20 14.92 9.97
CA PRO A 133 -6.11 16.06 10.88
C PRO A 133 -5.38 15.76 12.20
N ASP A 134 -4.62 16.75 12.66
CA ASP A 134 -3.95 16.73 13.95
C ASP A 134 -4.88 17.23 15.07
N PHE A 135 -5.47 16.30 15.82
CA PHE A 135 -6.44 16.65 16.87
C PHE A 135 -5.78 17.35 18.07
N THR A 136 -4.46 17.28 18.20
CA THR A 136 -3.73 17.99 19.28
C THR A 136 -3.75 19.50 19.10
N GLN A 137 -4.04 19.98 17.89
CA GLN A 137 -4.22 21.40 17.59
C GLN A 137 -5.62 21.92 17.92
N LEU A 138 -6.57 21.02 18.22
CA LEU A 138 -7.98 21.37 18.42
C LEU A 138 -8.36 21.58 19.89
N ALA A 139 -7.56 21.07 20.84
CA ALA A 139 -7.74 21.20 22.29
C ALA A 139 -6.47 20.80 23.06
N SER A 140 -6.44 21.02 24.37
CA SER A 140 -5.34 20.54 25.22
C SER A 140 -5.41 19.01 25.42
N VAL A 141 -4.44 18.29 24.84
CA VAL A 141 -4.37 16.82 24.87
C VAL A 141 -3.28 16.35 25.85
N LYS A 142 -3.52 15.21 26.49
CA LYS A 142 -2.55 14.52 27.35
C LYS A 142 -1.29 14.14 26.57
N GLU A 143 -0.13 14.22 27.23
CA GLU A 143 1.15 13.84 26.63
C GLU A 143 1.13 12.37 26.14
N GLY A 144 1.75 12.13 24.98
CA GLY A 144 1.85 10.79 24.38
C GLY A 144 0.66 10.36 23.51
N PHE A 145 -0.38 11.19 23.36
CA PHE A 145 -1.50 10.93 22.46
C PHE A 145 -1.48 11.86 21.24
N SER A 146 -1.59 11.28 20.05
CA SER A 146 -1.69 11.98 18.78
C SER A 146 -2.75 11.32 17.90
N SER A 147 -3.41 12.10 17.05
CA SER A 147 -4.33 11.54 16.06
C SER A 147 -3.54 10.82 14.96
N SER A 148 -4.15 9.78 14.41
CA SER A 148 -3.59 8.95 13.35
C SER A 148 -4.71 8.21 12.63
N ALA A 149 -4.38 7.58 11.51
CA ALA A 149 -5.30 6.73 10.78
C ALA A 149 -4.59 5.47 10.30
N SER A 150 -5.31 4.36 10.33
CA SER A 150 -4.83 3.08 9.83
C SER A 150 -5.49 2.76 8.50
N CYS A 151 -4.75 2.12 7.61
CA CYS A 151 -5.15 1.94 6.22
C CYS A 151 -4.93 0.51 5.77
N GLY A 152 -5.91 -0.08 5.10
CA GLY A 152 -5.77 -1.31 4.33
C GLY A 152 -5.87 -1.02 2.84
N VAL A 153 -4.91 -1.48 2.05
CA VAL A 153 -4.95 -1.40 0.58
C VAL A 153 -4.81 -2.76 -0.05
N VAL A 154 -5.69 -3.06 -1.01
CA VAL A 154 -5.70 -4.33 -1.75
C VAL A 154 -5.46 -4.08 -3.23
N LEU A 155 -4.44 -4.72 -3.77
CA LEU A 155 -4.17 -4.79 -5.21
C LEU A 155 -4.90 -6.00 -5.76
N ALA A 156 -5.92 -5.78 -6.58
CA ALA A 156 -6.77 -6.83 -7.11
C ALA A 156 -6.88 -6.77 -8.63
N HIS A 157 -6.94 -7.94 -9.26
CA HIS A 157 -7.22 -8.04 -10.68
C HIS A 157 -8.66 -7.57 -10.95
N TYR A 158 -8.92 -6.92 -12.09
CA TYR A 158 -10.25 -6.40 -12.44
C TYR A 158 -11.36 -7.47 -12.53
N LYS A 159 -10.98 -8.76 -12.62
CA LYS A 159 -11.89 -9.93 -12.59
C LYS A 159 -12.11 -10.52 -11.19
N THR A 160 -11.34 -10.12 -10.19
CA THR A 160 -11.52 -10.61 -8.83
C THR A 160 -12.88 -10.16 -8.32
N PRO A 161 -13.72 -11.06 -7.75
CA PRO A 161 -15.03 -10.67 -7.23
C PRO A 161 -14.91 -9.54 -6.21
N LEU A 162 -15.60 -8.41 -6.46
CA LEU A 162 -15.49 -7.21 -5.64
C LEU A 162 -15.81 -7.46 -4.16
N SER A 163 -16.74 -8.38 -3.86
CA SER A 163 -17.06 -8.78 -2.48
C SER A 163 -15.87 -9.43 -1.76
N ALA A 164 -15.02 -10.17 -2.48
CA ALA A 164 -13.79 -10.72 -1.92
C ALA A 164 -12.75 -9.61 -1.68
N VAL A 165 -12.60 -8.67 -2.63
CA VAL A 165 -11.67 -7.54 -2.50
C VAL A 165 -12.07 -6.63 -1.32
N LEU A 166 -13.36 -6.32 -1.16
CA LEU A 166 -13.87 -5.52 -0.03
C LEU A 166 -13.66 -6.21 1.31
N ARG A 167 -13.90 -7.53 1.38
CA ARG A 167 -13.63 -8.31 2.59
C ARG A 167 -12.16 -8.27 2.96
N GLU A 168 -11.29 -8.37 1.96
CA GLU A 168 -9.85 -8.34 2.14
C GLU A 168 -9.35 -6.95 2.57
N ALA A 169 -9.89 -5.87 2.01
CA ALA A 169 -9.55 -4.51 2.41
C ALA A 169 -9.93 -4.24 3.87
N ARG A 170 -11.12 -4.70 4.28
CA ARG A 170 -11.55 -4.67 5.69
C ARG A 170 -10.67 -5.51 6.61
N ARG A 171 -10.21 -6.67 6.14
CA ARG A 171 -9.29 -7.51 6.90
C ARG A 171 -7.94 -6.81 7.08
N ALA A 172 -7.41 -6.20 6.02
CA ALA A 172 -6.14 -5.50 6.03
C ALA A 172 -6.16 -4.28 6.96
N GLU A 173 -7.18 -3.44 6.88
CA GLU A 173 -7.36 -2.28 7.76
C GLU A 173 -7.45 -2.70 9.24
N LYS A 174 -8.26 -3.72 9.56
CA LYS A 174 -8.34 -4.25 10.93
C LYS A 174 -7.01 -4.77 11.44
N LYS A 175 -6.21 -5.45 10.59
CA LYS A 175 -4.86 -5.89 10.95
C LYS A 175 -3.90 -4.72 11.13
N ALA A 176 -4.01 -3.66 10.33
CA ALA A 176 -3.22 -2.44 10.57
C ALA A 176 -3.48 -1.89 11.99
N LYS A 177 -4.73 -1.92 12.46
CA LYS A 177 -5.10 -1.51 13.83
C LYS A 177 -4.72 -2.50 14.94
N SER A 178 -4.32 -3.74 14.61
CA SER A 178 -3.87 -4.71 15.60
C SER A 178 -2.42 -4.51 16.05
N PHE A 179 -1.68 -3.58 15.43
CA PHE A 179 -0.39 -3.13 15.93
C PHE A 179 -0.58 -2.18 17.13
N SER A 180 0.38 -2.20 18.07
CA SER A 180 0.32 -1.53 19.37
C SER A 180 0.01 -0.03 19.27
N GLN A 181 0.57 0.66 18.27
CA GLN A 181 0.35 2.09 18.06
C GLN A 181 -0.69 2.40 16.98
N LYS A 182 -1.29 1.39 16.35
CA LYS A 182 -2.07 1.54 15.11
C LYS A 182 -1.21 2.30 14.08
N ASP A 183 -1.69 3.41 13.52
CA ASP A 183 -0.93 4.29 12.62
C ASP A 183 -0.12 3.50 11.58
N CYS A 184 -0.82 2.56 10.93
CA CYS A 184 -0.21 1.54 10.10
C CYS A 184 -0.92 1.43 8.75
N LEU A 185 -0.14 1.13 7.72
CA LEU A 185 -0.57 0.75 6.39
C LEU A 185 -0.39 -0.76 6.23
N ALA A 186 -1.48 -1.47 5.94
CA ALA A 186 -1.47 -2.85 5.47
C ALA A 186 -1.63 -2.86 3.95
N MET A 187 -0.67 -3.45 3.24
CA MET A 187 -0.71 -3.66 1.79
C MET A 187 -0.93 -5.14 1.49
N VAL A 188 -1.88 -5.45 0.61
CA VAL A 188 -2.19 -6.82 0.21
C VAL A 188 -2.22 -6.92 -1.32
N ALA A 189 -1.48 -7.84 -1.91
CA ALA A 189 -1.55 -8.16 -3.33
C ALA A 189 -2.25 -9.51 -3.54
N MET A 190 -3.45 -9.49 -4.14
CA MET A 190 -4.20 -10.68 -4.54
C MET A 190 -3.82 -11.08 -5.97
N LYS A 191 -2.77 -11.89 -6.12
CA LYS A 191 -2.28 -12.30 -7.44
C LYS A 191 -3.28 -13.23 -8.13
N ARG A 192 -3.34 -13.16 -9.47
CA ARG A 192 -4.20 -14.03 -10.30
C ARG A 192 -3.91 -15.53 -10.14
N SER A 193 -2.71 -15.89 -9.66
CA SER A 193 -2.35 -17.28 -9.29
C SER A 193 -3.11 -17.81 -8.07
N GLY A 194 -3.82 -16.94 -7.34
CA GLY A 194 -4.45 -17.25 -6.05
C GLY A 194 -3.54 -16.95 -4.85
N GLU A 195 -2.28 -16.62 -5.08
CA GLU A 195 -1.34 -16.23 -4.04
C GLU A 195 -1.70 -14.85 -3.47
N ILE A 196 -1.70 -14.74 -2.14
CA ILE A 196 -1.91 -13.48 -1.42
C ILE A 196 -0.62 -13.14 -0.69
N VAL A 197 -0.07 -11.95 -0.98
CA VAL A 197 1.10 -11.40 -0.29
C VAL A 197 0.62 -10.22 0.55
N GLU A 198 0.98 -10.19 1.83
CA GLU A 198 0.60 -9.15 2.78
C GLU A 198 1.85 -8.55 3.43
N ALA A 199 1.85 -7.23 3.60
CA ALA A 199 2.90 -6.52 4.33
C ALA A 199 2.34 -5.30 5.06
N PHE A 200 3.08 -4.83 6.04
CA PHE A 200 2.72 -3.74 6.93
C PHE A 200 3.83 -2.69 6.98
N LEU A 201 3.42 -1.43 7.15
CA LEU A 201 4.30 -0.26 7.21
C LEU A 201 3.77 0.72 8.25
N ASN A 202 4.60 1.17 9.17
CA ASN A 202 4.22 2.26 10.08
C ASN A 202 4.39 3.61 9.36
N TRP A 203 3.41 4.51 9.50
CA TRP A 203 3.41 5.84 8.88
C TRP A 203 4.41 6.81 9.50
N LYS A 204 4.69 6.69 10.81
CA LYS A 204 5.43 7.71 11.61
C LYS A 204 6.82 8.00 11.10
N GLU A 205 7.47 7.02 10.49
CA GLU A 205 8.82 7.16 9.97
C GLU A 205 8.77 7.78 8.57
N SER A 206 8.88 9.11 8.53
CA SER A 206 8.89 9.89 7.30
C SER A 206 9.94 9.35 6.32
N GLY A 207 9.52 9.05 5.09
CA GLY A 207 10.42 8.60 4.02
C GLY A 207 10.36 7.11 3.71
N ASN A 208 9.73 6.27 4.54
CA ASN A 208 9.58 4.83 4.23
C ASN A 208 8.92 4.59 2.86
N LEU A 209 7.82 5.30 2.55
CA LEU A 209 7.16 5.23 1.25
C LEU A 209 8.04 5.72 0.09
N LYS A 210 8.89 6.73 0.34
CA LYS A 210 9.83 7.25 -0.66
C LYS A 210 10.92 6.24 -1.00
N VAL A 211 11.39 5.47 -0.01
CA VAL A 211 12.33 4.36 -0.25
C VAL A 211 11.67 3.28 -1.12
N LEU A 212 10.40 2.95 -0.87
CA LEU A 212 9.64 2.01 -1.72
C LEU A 212 9.41 2.55 -3.12
N GLU A 213 9.11 3.85 -3.27
CA GLU A 213 8.96 4.49 -4.58
C GLU A 213 10.28 4.45 -5.37
N LYS A 214 11.40 4.78 -4.73
CA LYS A 214 12.74 4.69 -5.31
C LYS A 214 13.08 3.26 -5.72
N PHE A 215 12.69 2.27 -4.91
CA PHE A 215 12.84 0.85 -5.24
C PHE A 215 12.09 0.47 -6.53
N ILE A 216 10.81 0.86 -6.64
CA ILE A 216 9.99 0.66 -7.83
C ILE A 216 10.64 1.33 -9.05
N GLN A 217 11.10 2.58 -8.90
CA GLN A 217 11.74 3.34 -9.95
C GLN A 217 13.04 2.66 -10.44
N PHE A 218 13.89 2.20 -9.53
CA PHE A 218 15.16 1.54 -9.89
C PHE A 218 14.94 0.24 -10.68
N ILE A 219 13.88 -0.51 -10.38
CA ILE A 219 13.51 -1.68 -11.17
C ILE A 219 12.95 -1.24 -12.54
N LYS A 220 12.04 -0.27 -12.58
CA LYS A 220 11.43 0.23 -13.83
C LYS A 220 12.48 0.82 -14.80
N GLU A 221 13.49 1.51 -14.27
CA GLU A 221 14.60 2.10 -15.03
C GLU A 221 15.70 1.09 -15.40
N ASP A 222 15.53 -0.18 -15.05
CA ASP A 222 16.52 -1.25 -15.27
C ASP A 222 17.88 -0.94 -14.61
N LYS A 223 17.88 -0.19 -13.50
CA LYS A 223 19.06 0.04 -12.65
C LYS A 223 19.33 -1.16 -11.74
N LEU A 224 18.26 -1.79 -11.24
CA LEU A 224 18.30 -2.92 -10.31
C LEU A 224 17.53 -4.13 -10.86
N SER A 225 18.18 -5.30 -10.89
CA SER A 225 17.53 -6.56 -11.26
C SER A 225 16.62 -7.07 -10.14
N SER A 226 15.34 -7.35 -10.42
CA SER A 226 14.42 -7.91 -9.41
C SER A 226 14.78 -9.30 -8.88
N LYS A 227 15.74 -9.99 -9.52
CA LYS A 227 16.24 -11.30 -9.08
C LYS A 227 16.83 -11.26 -7.67
N PHE A 228 17.39 -10.13 -7.25
CA PHE A 228 18.01 -9.99 -5.92
C PHE A 228 17.02 -10.33 -4.81
N LEU A 229 15.74 -9.96 -4.94
CA LEU A 229 14.70 -10.23 -3.94
C LEU A 229 14.46 -11.73 -3.77
N LYS A 230 14.50 -12.50 -4.86
CA LYS A 230 14.37 -13.96 -4.81
C LYS A 230 15.55 -14.60 -4.10
N VAL A 231 16.76 -14.11 -4.37
CA VAL A 231 17.98 -14.59 -3.71
C VAL A 231 17.93 -14.27 -2.22
N LEU A 232 17.64 -13.01 -1.87
CA LEU A 232 17.52 -12.56 -0.49
C LEU A 232 16.49 -13.39 0.30
N ARG A 233 15.30 -13.62 -0.27
CA ARG A 233 14.27 -14.45 0.36
C ARG A 233 14.73 -15.91 0.52
N SER A 234 15.49 -16.46 -0.43
CA SER A 234 16.00 -17.83 -0.34
C SER A 234 17.09 -18.00 0.74
N GLU A 235 17.96 -17.00 0.90
CA GLU A 235 19.06 -17.05 1.87
C GLU A 235 18.54 -16.90 3.31
N PHE A 236 17.55 -16.04 3.53
CA PHE A 236 16.95 -15.85 4.86
C PHE A 236 15.75 -16.76 5.15
N GLY A 237 15.28 -17.56 4.19
CA GLY A 237 14.06 -18.35 4.35
C GLY A 237 14.08 -19.29 5.56
N ARG A 238 15.22 -19.93 5.82
CA ARG A 238 15.40 -20.80 7.00
C ARG A 238 15.45 -19.99 8.31
N LEU A 239 16.15 -18.86 8.31
CA LEU A 239 16.27 -17.99 9.48
C LEU A 239 14.91 -17.38 9.86
N ILE A 240 14.10 -16.99 8.88
CA ILE A 240 12.73 -16.52 9.11
C ILE A 240 11.87 -17.61 9.75
N ARG A 241 11.98 -18.86 9.28
CA ARG A 241 11.26 -19.99 9.90
C ARG A 241 11.71 -20.19 11.34
N GLU A 242 13.02 -20.17 11.60
CA GLU A 242 13.57 -20.34 12.95
C GLU A 242 13.18 -19.17 13.88
N GLU A 243 13.10 -17.93 13.38
CA GLU A 243 12.58 -16.77 14.13
C GLU A 243 11.11 -16.97 14.50
N LEU A 244 10.28 -17.42 13.56
CA LEU A 244 8.85 -17.64 13.78
C LEU A 244 8.54 -18.83 14.70
N GLU A 245 9.30 -19.92 14.60
CA GLU A 245 9.06 -21.15 15.37
C GLU A 245 9.73 -21.10 16.75
N ASN A 246 10.96 -20.56 16.83
CA ASN A 246 11.82 -20.66 18.01
C ASN A 246 12.14 -19.31 18.65
N HIS A 247 11.58 -18.20 18.14
CA HIS A 247 11.84 -16.84 18.64
C HIS A 247 13.34 -16.48 18.64
N SER A 248 14.09 -17.09 17.71
CA SER A 248 15.51 -16.83 17.54
C SER A 248 15.70 -15.52 16.79
N PRO A 249 16.31 -14.48 17.39
CA PRO A 249 16.50 -13.21 16.70
C PRO A 249 17.48 -13.38 15.53
N ILE A 250 17.17 -12.72 14.41
CA ILE A 250 18.09 -12.63 13.27
C ILE A 250 19.00 -11.42 13.46
N GLU A 251 20.32 -11.65 13.38
CA GLU A 251 21.31 -10.58 13.49
C GLU A 251 21.12 -9.53 12.39
N LYS A 252 20.86 -8.29 12.78
CA LYS A 252 20.60 -7.18 11.85
C LYS A 252 21.79 -6.91 10.93
N GLU A 253 23.00 -7.16 11.41
CA GLU A 253 24.24 -7.01 10.64
C GLU A 253 24.28 -7.95 9.43
N TRP A 254 23.77 -9.19 9.57
CA TRP A 254 23.72 -10.14 8.46
C TRP A 254 22.79 -9.63 7.36
N ILE A 255 21.67 -9.04 7.76
CA ILE A 255 20.69 -8.45 6.84
C ILE A 255 21.29 -7.23 6.14
N HIS A 256 22.01 -6.37 6.86
CA HIS A 256 22.70 -5.21 6.28
C HIS A 256 23.70 -5.61 5.20
N ILE A 257 24.63 -6.51 5.56
CA ILE A 257 25.67 -7.02 4.66
C ILE A 257 25.04 -7.65 3.42
N GLU A 258 23.97 -8.45 3.60
CA GLU A 258 23.35 -9.16 2.49
C GLU A 258 22.55 -8.23 1.56
N ILE A 259 21.84 -7.25 2.11
CA ILE A 259 21.16 -6.21 1.32
C ILE A 259 22.19 -5.45 0.47
N GLN A 260 23.28 -4.97 1.07
CA GLN A 260 24.36 -4.29 0.34
C GLN A 260 24.94 -5.17 -0.76
N ARG A 261 25.33 -6.41 -0.42
CA ARG A 261 25.96 -7.37 -1.34
C ARG A 261 25.07 -7.66 -2.54
N LEU A 262 23.79 -7.94 -2.33
CA LEU A 262 22.86 -8.31 -3.40
C LEU A 262 22.44 -7.14 -4.26
N ILE A 263 22.27 -5.94 -3.69
CA ILE A 263 21.95 -4.73 -4.46
C ILE A 263 23.10 -4.41 -5.42
N LEU A 264 24.33 -4.37 -4.93
CA LEU A 264 25.52 -4.06 -5.75
C LEU A 264 25.74 -5.14 -6.82
N ARG A 265 25.57 -6.43 -6.48
CA ARG A 265 25.66 -7.53 -7.46
C ARG A 265 24.56 -7.50 -8.51
N SER A 266 23.41 -6.93 -8.18
CA SER A 266 22.23 -6.85 -9.05
C SER A 266 22.14 -5.54 -9.83
N GLN A 267 23.16 -4.69 -9.71
CA GLN A 267 23.32 -3.49 -10.52
C GLN A 267 23.38 -3.84 -12.00
N LYS A 268 22.65 -3.07 -12.80
CA LYS A 268 22.69 -3.14 -14.25
C LYS A 268 23.13 -1.82 -14.88
N LYS A 269 22.43 -0.74 -14.54
CA LYS A 269 22.70 0.64 -15.00
C LYS A 269 22.79 1.57 -13.80
N GLY A 270 23.34 2.78 -14.02
CA GLY A 270 23.48 3.80 -12.98
C GLY A 270 24.83 3.77 -12.27
N LYS A 271 25.03 4.73 -11.36
CA LYS A 271 26.27 4.87 -10.60
C LYS A 271 26.25 3.92 -9.40
N GLU A 272 27.34 3.20 -9.16
CA GLU A 272 27.46 2.30 -8.00
C GLU A 272 27.17 3.02 -6.67
N LYS A 273 27.65 4.27 -6.53
CA LYS A 273 27.36 5.12 -5.36
C LYS A 273 25.87 5.30 -5.10
N GLU A 274 25.06 5.50 -6.14
CA GLU A 274 23.60 5.69 -6.01
C GLU A 274 22.92 4.44 -5.43
N LEU A 275 23.35 3.24 -5.87
CA LEU A 275 22.84 1.97 -5.36
C LEU A 275 23.37 1.66 -3.95
N LYS A 276 24.59 2.06 -3.63
CA LYS A 276 25.14 1.95 -2.28
C LYS A 276 24.34 2.80 -1.30
N ASP A 277 24.10 4.07 -1.63
CA ASP A 277 23.29 4.97 -0.82
C ASP A 277 21.86 4.41 -0.64
N PHE A 278 21.27 3.86 -1.72
CA PHE A 278 19.97 3.21 -1.65
C PHE A 278 19.97 1.93 -0.79
N SER A 279 21.07 1.17 -0.75
CA SER A 279 21.14 -0.01 0.13
C SER A 279 21.11 0.36 1.61
N GLU A 280 21.67 1.51 1.99
CA GLU A 280 21.55 2.05 3.35
C GLU A 280 20.12 2.50 3.65
N GLU A 281 19.48 3.23 2.73
CA GLU A 281 18.07 3.64 2.86
C GLU A 281 17.16 2.41 3.03
N LEU A 282 17.43 1.34 2.29
CA LEU A 282 16.65 0.11 2.35
C LEU A 282 16.87 -0.66 3.65
N PHE A 283 18.10 -0.67 4.16
CA PHE A 283 18.38 -1.23 5.48
C PHE A 283 17.73 -0.42 6.60
N LEU A 284 17.74 0.92 6.51
CA LEU A 284 17.04 1.79 7.45
C LEU A 284 15.54 1.52 7.44
N LEU A 285 14.93 1.31 6.27
CA LEU A 285 13.54 0.88 6.15
C LEU A 285 13.30 -0.43 6.93
N TYR A 286 14.16 -1.43 6.78
CA TYR A 286 14.06 -2.67 7.56
C TYR A 286 14.16 -2.43 9.08
N GLN A 287 15.07 -1.55 9.51
CA GLN A 287 15.22 -1.19 10.92
C GLN A 287 13.96 -0.52 11.47
N ASN A 288 13.38 0.42 10.72
CA ASN A 288 12.15 1.12 11.06
C ASN A 288 10.96 0.15 11.20
N LEU A 289 10.83 -0.81 10.29
CA LEU A 289 9.82 -1.86 10.39
C LEU A 289 10.03 -2.71 11.64
N SER A 290 11.29 -3.07 11.93
CA SER A 290 11.63 -3.94 13.06
C SER A 290 11.40 -3.29 14.43
N SER A 291 11.60 -1.98 14.55
CA SER A 291 11.39 -1.24 15.80
C SER A 291 9.95 -0.75 15.96
N GLY A 292 9.32 -0.32 14.86
CA GLY A 292 8.05 0.39 14.85
C GLY A 292 6.81 -0.48 14.70
N LEU A 293 6.93 -1.73 14.23
CA LEU A 293 5.81 -2.66 14.11
C LEU A 293 5.86 -3.70 15.23
N LYS A 294 5.05 -3.46 16.26
CA LYS A 294 4.85 -4.40 17.37
C LYS A 294 3.39 -4.82 17.44
N PRO A 295 3.04 -6.05 17.06
CA PRO A 295 1.69 -6.58 17.23
C PRO A 295 1.24 -6.52 18.70
N LYS A 296 -0.07 -6.38 18.95
CA LYS A 296 -0.63 -6.39 20.31
C LYS A 296 -0.61 -7.75 20.99
N GLU A 297 -0.58 -8.81 20.20
CA GLU A 297 -0.53 -10.21 20.64
C GLU A 297 0.68 -10.87 19.98
N ASP A 298 1.21 -11.93 20.60
CA ASP A 298 2.35 -12.70 20.08
C ASP A 298 1.94 -13.54 18.86
N GLN A 299 1.66 -12.85 17.76
CA GLN A 299 1.18 -13.42 16.52
C GLN A 299 2.34 -13.55 15.55
N GLY A 300 3.24 -14.53 15.76
CA GLY A 300 4.22 -15.03 14.78
C GLY A 300 4.61 -14.02 13.69
N PHE A 301 5.11 -12.86 14.10
CA PHE A 301 5.40 -11.73 13.22
C PHE A 301 6.90 -11.61 13.06
N SER A 302 7.39 -11.85 11.86
CA SER A 302 8.78 -11.63 11.50
C SER A 302 8.89 -10.31 10.73
N SER A 303 9.66 -9.38 11.28
CA SER A 303 9.94 -8.09 10.64
C SER A 303 10.67 -8.28 9.31
N LEU A 304 11.54 -9.29 9.23
CA LEU A 304 12.23 -9.64 7.98
C LEU A 304 11.26 -10.23 6.95
N HIS A 305 10.36 -11.13 7.37
CA HIS A 305 9.31 -11.64 6.49
C HIS A 305 8.42 -10.52 5.95
N ASN A 306 8.01 -9.60 6.83
CA ASN A 306 7.22 -8.44 6.48
C ASN A 306 7.94 -7.53 5.47
N PHE A 307 9.21 -7.21 5.72
CA PHE A 307 10.05 -6.42 4.83
C PHE A 307 10.19 -7.06 3.44
N LEU A 308 10.46 -8.36 3.36
CA LEU A 308 10.55 -9.07 2.08
C LEU A 308 9.22 -9.08 1.32
N SER A 309 8.11 -9.22 2.04
CA SER A 309 6.77 -9.19 1.45
C SER A 309 6.39 -7.80 0.95
N LEU A 310 6.84 -6.74 1.64
CA LEU A 310 6.68 -5.36 1.19
C LEU A 310 7.43 -5.11 -0.13
N LEU A 311 8.68 -5.56 -0.22
CA LEU A 311 9.47 -5.48 -1.45
C LEU A 311 8.86 -6.31 -2.58
N GLU A 312 8.25 -7.43 -2.27
CA GLU A 312 7.56 -8.26 -3.26
C GLU A 312 6.31 -7.58 -3.83
N ILE A 313 5.53 -6.90 -2.98
CA ILE A 313 4.41 -6.08 -3.43
C ILE A 313 4.91 -4.93 -4.32
N CYS A 314 6.01 -4.28 -3.95
CA CYS A 314 6.64 -3.26 -4.80
C CYS A 314 7.13 -3.83 -6.14
N GLU A 315 7.78 -5.00 -6.14
CA GLU A 315 8.19 -5.69 -7.37
C GLU A 315 6.98 -5.98 -8.25
N PHE A 316 5.88 -6.42 -7.65
CA PHE A 316 4.63 -6.66 -8.34
C PHE A 316 4.06 -5.39 -9.00
N LEU A 317 4.11 -4.25 -8.31
CA LEU A 317 3.71 -2.93 -8.85
C LEU A 317 4.54 -2.49 -10.06
N THR A 318 5.79 -2.96 -10.20
CA THR A 318 6.61 -2.63 -11.39
C THR A 318 6.06 -3.21 -12.69
N ARG A 319 5.22 -4.25 -12.60
CA ARG A 319 4.66 -4.98 -13.75
C ARG A 319 3.26 -4.52 -14.15
N GLN A 320 2.67 -3.58 -13.41
CA GLN A 320 1.34 -3.00 -13.68
C GLN A 320 1.50 -1.66 -14.40
#